data_AF-A0A2V7DJL8-F1
#
_entry.id   AF-A0A2V7DJL8-F1
#
_cell.length_a   1.000
_cell.length_b   1.000
_cell.length_c   1.000
_cell.angle_alpha   90.00
_cell.angle_beta   90.00
_cell.angle_gamma   90.00
#
_symmetry.space_group_name_H-M   'P 1'
#
loop_
_entity.id
_entity.type
_entity.pdbx_description
1 polymer ?
#
loop_
_entity_poly.entity_id
_entity_poly.type
_entity_poly.pdbx_seq_one_letter_code
_entity_poly.pdbx_strand_id
1 'polypeptide(L)'
;MNTKPELVLGLAALIVLTLVAIADRPLPTAYLRLAEAQDASDTRERISLAPAERNAVLAEMRTMLKSLNRIMHGLAAGDLAMVEEAARASGIRAALDPQLEKKLPPQFQELDRRVHQRFNQLADAVKAGTRDDVVKRLAALTGYCVTCHDAYRLDEAK
;
A
#
# COMPACT_ATOMS: atom_id res chain seq x y z
N MET A 1 22.33 36.84 -37.66
CA MET A 1 21.00 36.24 -37.48
C MET A 1 20.52 36.60 -36.08
N ASN A 2 19.76 37.69 -35.94
CA ASN A 2 19.27 38.18 -34.65
C ASN A 2 17.78 37.88 -34.54
N THR A 3 17.42 36.93 -33.66
CA THR A 3 16.04 36.71 -33.24
C THR A 3 15.63 37.85 -32.30
N LYS A 4 14.57 38.57 -32.67
CA LYS A 4 14.07 39.73 -31.92
C LYS A 4 13.61 39.29 -30.51
N PRO A 5 14.19 39.83 -29.42
CA PRO A 5 13.93 39.40 -28.05
C PRO A 5 12.48 39.57 -27.60
N GLU A 6 11.73 40.46 -28.26
CA GLU A 6 10.32 40.69 -27.97
C GLU A 6 9.40 39.52 -28.36
N LEU A 7 9.77 38.74 -29.38
CA LEU A 7 9.01 37.55 -29.79
C LEU A 7 9.17 36.40 -28.78
N VAL A 8 10.35 36.30 -28.16
CA VAL A 8 10.68 35.27 -27.16
C VAL A 8 10.01 35.59 -25.81
N LEU A 9 9.98 36.87 -25.39
CA LEU A 9 9.24 37.30 -24.20
C LEU A 9 7.72 37.09 -24.36
N GLY A 10 7.16 37.40 -25.55
CA GLY A 10 5.74 37.22 -25.82
C GLY A 10 5.29 35.75 -25.76
N LEU A 11 6.10 34.84 -26.30
CA LEU A 11 5.82 33.39 -26.24
C LEU A 11 5.92 32.84 -24.81
N ALA A 12 6.94 33.26 -24.05
CA ALA A 12 7.12 32.84 -22.66
C ALA A 12 5.95 33.31 -21.77
N ALA A 13 5.47 34.54 -21.95
CA ALA A 13 4.31 35.06 -21.24
C ALA A 13 3.02 34.29 -21.58
N LEU A 14 2.82 33.89 -22.85
CA LEU A 14 1.67 33.10 -23.27
C LEU A 14 1.71 31.66 -22.69
N ILE A 15 2.89 31.04 -22.67
CA ILE A 15 3.09 29.71 -22.09
C ILE A 15 2.84 29.73 -20.57
N VAL A 16 3.32 30.75 -19.86
CA VAL A 16 3.05 30.91 -18.43
C VAL A 16 1.56 31.19 -18.16
N LEU A 17 0.89 32.03 -18.96
CA LEU A 17 -0.55 32.27 -18.81
C LEU A 17 -1.39 31.01 -19.06
N THR A 18 -1.02 30.22 -20.07
CA THR A 18 -1.74 28.97 -20.37
C THR A 18 -1.52 27.92 -19.29
N LEU A 19 -0.29 27.75 -18.76
CA LEU A 19 0.02 26.81 -17.67
C LEU A 19 -0.73 27.15 -16.36
N VAL A 20 -0.83 28.43 -15.99
CA VAL A 20 -1.60 28.87 -14.82
C VAL A 20 -3.11 28.59 -15.01
N ALA A 21 -3.63 28.76 -16.22
CA ALA A 21 -5.04 28.52 -16.53
C ALA A 21 -5.46 27.03 -16.59
N ILE A 22 -4.51 26.07 -16.58
CA ILE A 22 -4.80 24.63 -16.49
C ILE A 22 -4.73 24.13 -15.05
N ALA A 23 -3.85 24.72 -14.23
CA ALA A 23 -3.68 24.34 -12.83
C ALA A 23 -4.87 24.73 -11.94
N ASP A 24 -5.56 25.84 -12.27
CA ASP A 24 -6.70 26.36 -11.50
C ASP A 24 -8.07 25.87 -11.98
N ARG A 25 -8.15 24.90 -12.91
CA ARG A 25 -9.45 24.39 -13.35
C ARG A 25 -10.05 23.52 -12.23
N PRO A 26 -11.14 23.95 -11.58
CA PRO A 26 -11.80 23.10 -10.60
C PRO A 26 -12.24 21.82 -11.30
N LEU A 27 -12.04 20.69 -10.62
CA LEU A 27 -12.51 19.40 -11.12
C LEU A 27 -14.00 19.53 -11.47
N PRO A 28 -14.45 19.02 -12.62
CA PRO A 28 -15.86 19.12 -13.00
C PRO A 28 -16.72 18.50 -11.90
N THR A 29 -17.80 19.17 -11.53
CA THR A 29 -18.72 18.76 -10.43
C THR A 29 -19.24 17.33 -10.57
N ALA A 30 -19.28 16.78 -11.77
CA ALA A 30 -19.58 15.37 -12.02
C ALA A 30 -18.55 14.41 -11.39
N TYR A 31 -17.24 14.73 -11.46
CA TYR A 31 -16.18 13.92 -10.84
C TYR A 31 -16.21 13.99 -9.31
N LEU A 32 -16.50 15.17 -8.76
CA LEU A 32 -16.65 15.32 -7.30
C LEU A 32 -17.85 14.51 -6.78
N ARG A 33 -18.99 14.59 -7.46
CA ARG A 33 -20.17 13.78 -7.11
C ARG A 33 -19.95 12.28 -7.27
N LEU A 34 -19.20 11.86 -8.28
CA LEU A 34 -18.80 10.46 -8.44
C LEU A 34 -17.89 10.02 -7.29
N ALA A 35 -16.88 10.81 -6.92
CA ALA A 35 -16.00 10.51 -5.80
C ALA A 35 -16.76 10.48 -4.46
N GLU A 36 -17.67 11.42 -4.22
CA GLU A 36 -18.54 11.45 -3.02
C GLU A 36 -19.50 10.26 -2.98
N ALA A 37 -20.10 9.89 -4.11
CA ALA A 37 -20.96 8.71 -4.21
C ALA A 37 -20.18 7.41 -4.01
N GLN A 38 -18.94 7.34 -4.50
CA GLN A 38 -18.05 6.20 -4.30
C GLN A 38 -17.64 6.08 -2.83
N ASP A 39 -17.37 7.21 -2.18
CA ASP A 39 -17.15 7.30 -0.73
C ASP A 39 -18.36 6.83 0.09
N ALA A 40 -19.58 7.15 -0.36
CA ALA A 40 -20.81 6.73 0.30
C ALA A 40 -21.14 5.24 0.08
N SER A 41 -20.57 4.60 -0.95
CA SER A 41 -20.80 3.18 -1.28
C SER A 41 -19.79 2.22 -0.65
N ASP A 42 -18.65 2.72 -0.19
CA ASP A 42 -17.59 1.92 0.41
C ASP A 42 -17.93 1.60 1.87
N THR A 43 -18.21 0.33 2.15
CA THR A 43 -18.64 -0.13 3.47
C THR A 43 -17.50 -0.39 4.45
N ARG A 44 -16.25 -0.22 4.02
CA ARG A 44 -15.06 -0.46 4.84
C ARG A 44 -14.92 0.61 5.92
N GLU A 45 -14.44 0.20 7.08
CA GLU A 45 -14.11 1.11 8.16
C GLU A 45 -12.95 2.03 7.74
N ARG A 46 -13.21 3.33 7.80
CA ARG A 46 -12.25 4.37 7.43
C ARG A 46 -11.27 4.64 8.57
N ILE A 47 -9.99 4.44 8.30
CA ILE A 47 -8.89 4.87 9.17
C ILE A 47 -8.29 6.15 8.57
N SER A 48 -8.61 7.29 9.16
CA SER A 48 -8.10 8.60 8.74
C SER A 48 -6.76 8.90 9.41
N LEU A 49 -5.70 9.04 8.62
CA LEU A 49 -4.32 9.22 9.09
C LEU A 49 -3.68 10.47 8.47
N ALA A 50 -2.69 11.06 9.15
CA ALA A 50 -1.87 12.09 8.50
C ALA A 50 -1.11 11.47 7.30
N PRO A 51 -0.76 12.25 6.26
CA PRO A 51 -0.12 11.71 5.06
C PRO A 51 1.13 10.87 5.36
N ALA A 52 1.97 11.30 6.30
CA ALA A 52 3.17 10.56 6.71
C ALA A 52 2.84 9.23 7.39
N GLU A 53 1.84 9.21 8.27
CA GLU A 53 1.37 8.01 8.98
C GLU A 53 0.78 6.99 8.01
N ARG A 54 -0.09 7.44 7.11
CA ARG A 54 -0.68 6.61 6.05
C ARG A 54 0.41 5.98 5.18
N ASN A 55 1.40 6.78 4.79
CA ASN A 55 2.50 6.30 3.96
C ASN A 55 3.39 5.28 4.66
N ALA A 56 3.56 5.38 5.98
CA ALA A 56 4.27 4.38 6.78
C ALA A 56 3.54 3.04 6.76
N VAL A 57 2.24 3.01 7.04
CA VAL A 57 1.42 1.78 6.99
C VAL A 57 1.43 1.16 5.59
N LEU A 58 1.24 1.98 4.54
CA LEU A 58 1.29 1.49 3.16
C LEU A 58 2.69 0.99 2.76
N ALA A 59 3.76 1.49 3.36
CA ALA A 59 5.11 1.01 3.10
C ALA A 59 5.31 -0.41 3.62
N GLU A 60 4.82 -0.71 4.82
CA GLU A 60 4.82 -2.06 5.38
C GLU A 60 4.00 -3.03 4.53
N MET A 61 2.80 -2.62 4.10
CA MET A 61 1.97 -3.40 3.18
C MET A 61 2.68 -3.71 1.85
N ARG A 62 3.40 -2.74 1.27
CA ARG A 62 4.20 -2.96 0.05
C ARG A 62 5.35 -3.93 0.28
N THR A 63 5.97 -3.92 1.46
CA THR A 63 6.99 -4.91 1.83
C THR A 63 6.39 -6.31 1.92
N MET A 64 5.24 -6.46 2.58
CA MET A 64 4.52 -7.75 2.65
C MET A 64 4.13 -8.27 1.25
N LEU A 65 3.68 -7.38 0.36
CA LEU A 65 3.34 -7.74 -1.01
C LEU A 65 4.57 -8.25 -1.80
N LYS A 66 5.73 -7.60 -1.64
CA LYS A 66 6.99 -8.07 -2.24
C LYS A 66 7.38 -9.45 -1.72
N SER A 67 7.21 -9.69 -0.42
CA SER A 67 7.46 -10.99 0.20
C SER A 67 6.54 -12.07 -0.37
N LEU A 68 5.24 -11.81 -0.53
CA LEU A 68 4.30 -12.73 -1.18
C LEU A 68 4.73 -13.06 -2.61
N ASN A 69 5.08 -12.05 -3.41
CA ASN A 69 5.56 -12.27 -4.77
C ASN A 69 6.82 -13.16 -4.79
N ARG A 70 7.81 -12.85 -3.95
CA ARG A 70 9.06 -13.62 -3.86
C ARG A 70 8.84 -15.05 -3.36
N ILE A 71 7.92 -15.27 -2.42
CA ILE A 71 7.49 -16.62 -1.98
C ILE A 71 6.90 -17.40 -3.16
N MET A 72 6.00 -16.80 -3.95
CA MET A 72 5.39 -17.48 -5.09
C MET A 72 6.43 -17.85 -6.16
N HIS A 73 7.38 -16.97 -6.44
CA HIS A 73 8.48 -17.27 -7.35
C HIS A 73 9.39 -18.39 -6.83
N GLY A 74 9.74 -18.39 -5.55
CA GLY A 74 10.51 -19.47 -4.93
C GLY A 74 9.77 -20.81 -5.00
N LEU A 75 8.47 -20.83 -4.70
CA LEU A 75 7.63 -22.02 -4.82
C LEU A 75 7.54 -22.53 -6.26
N ALA A 76 7.48 -21.64 -7.26
CA ALA A 76 7.45 -22.02 -8.68
C ALA A 76 8.80 -22.60 -9.14
N ALA A 77 9.91 -22.03 -8.67
CA ALA A 77 11.26 -22.47 -9.00
C ALA A 77 11.74 -23.68 -8.18
N GLY A 78 11.04 -24.06 -7.12
CA GLY A 78 11.50 -25.07 -6.16
C GLY A 78 12.62 -24.55 -5.23
N ASP A 79 12.83 -23.23 -5.19
CA ASP A 79 13.82 -22.58 -4.34
C ASP A 79 13.22 -22.26 -2.97
N LEU A 80 13.34 -23.22 -2.05
CA LEU A 80 12.84 -23.06 -0.68
C LEU A 80 13.66 -22.05 0.14
N ALA A 81 14.93 -21.82 -0.18
CA ALA A 81 15.72 -20.80 0.51
C ALA A 81 15.17 -19.39 0.21
N MET A 82 14.81 -19.12 -1.05
CA MET A 82 14.14 -17.90 -1.47
C MET A 82 12.79 -17.71 -0.77
N VAL A 83 12.03 -18.79 -0.57
CA VAL A 83 10.76 -18.75 0.16
C VAL A 83 10.98 -18.37 1.62
N GLU A 84 11.94 -19.00 2.30
CA GLU A 84 12.25 -18.69 3.70
C GLU A 84 12.68 -17.23 3.85
N GLU A 85 13.65 -16.79 3.06
CA GLU A 85 14.19 -15.42 3.11
C GLU A 85 13.07 -14.38 2.92
N ALA A 86 12.24 -14.58 1.90
CA ALA A 86 11.12 -13.72 1.61
C ALA A 86 10.11 -13.68 2.77
N ALA A 87 9.79 -14.83 3.35
CA ALA A 87 8.88 -14.91 4.47
C ALA A 87 9.43 -14.23 5.73
N ARG A 88 10.73 -14.37 6.01
CA ARG A 88 11.40 -13.69 7.13
C ARG A 88 11.39 -12.18 7.01
N ALA A 89 11.56 -11.65 5.79
CA ALA A 89 11.55 -10.20 5.55
C ALA A 89 10.26 -9.51 6.00
N SER A 90 9.14 -10.26 6.07
CA SER A 90 7.86 -9.77 6.58
C SER A 90 7.42 -10.45 7.88
N GLY A 91 8.28 -11.25 8.51
CA GLY A 91 7.99 -11.88 9.79
C GLY A 91 8.16 -10.94 10.99
N ILE A 92 9.03 -9.95 10.86
CA ILE A 92 9.27 -8.93 11.89
C ILE A 92 8.32 -7.77 11.63
N ARG A 93 7.44 -7.51 12.60
CA ARG A 93 6.60 -6.32 12.63
C ARG A 93 7.46 -5.12 13.03
N ALA A 94 7.43 -4.04 12.24
CA ALA A 94 8.08 -2.81 12.65
C ALA A 94 7.35 -2.20 13.86
N ALA A 95 8.08 -1.64 14.81
CA ALA A 95 7.43 -0.83 15.85
C ALA A 95 6.83 0.41 15.18
N LEU A 96 5.50 0.57 15.32
CA LEU A 96 4.84 1.77 14.87
C LEU A 96 5.09 2.91 15.86
N ASP A 97 4.97 4.14 15.38
CA ASP A 97 4.95 5.31 16.27
C ASP A 97 3.79 5.17 17.27
N PRO A 98 4.00 5.35 18.59
CA PRO A 98 2.94 5.18 19.58
C PRO A 98 1.71 6.08 19.38
N GLN A 99 1.86 7.24 18.73
CA GLN A 99 0.73 8.09 18.36
C GLN A 99 -0.05 7.53 17.17
N LEU A 100 0.64 6.88 16.23
CA LEU A 100 0.00 6.13 15.15
C LEU A 100 -0.76 4.92 15.70
N GLU A 101 -0.16 4.13 16.59
CA GLU A 101 -0.83 2.94 17.16
C GLU A 101 -2.16 3.30 17.85
N LYS A 102 -2.24 4.44 18.53
CA LYS A 102 -3.49 4.91 19.17
C LYS A 102 -4.61 5.25 18.18
N LYS A 103 -4.28 5.55 16.93
CA LYS A 103 -5.25 5.88 15.87
C LYS A 103 -5.78 4.62 15.16
N LEU A 104 -5.13 3.48 15.32
CA LEU A 104 -5.51 2.25 14.64
C LEU A 104 -6.55 1.47 15.46
N PRO A 105 -7.63 0.96 14.83
CA PRO A 105 -8.59 0.09 15.50
C PRO A 105 -7.91 -1.13 16.14
N PRO A 106 -8.32 -1.59 17.33
CA PRO A 106 -7.71 -2.75 17.98
C PRO A 106 -7.70 -4.02 17.10
N GLN A 107 -8.76 -4.23 16.33
CA GLN A 107 -8.87 -5.36 15.40
C GLN A 107 -7.91 -5.23 14.21
N PHE A 108 -7.66 -4.01 13.72
CA PHE A 108 -6.64 -3.75 12.70
C PHE A 108 -5.25 -4.12 13.23
N GLN A 109 -4.92 -3.68 14.45
CA GLN A 109 -3.63 -3.97 15.10
C GLN A 109 -3.44 -5.48 15.34
N GLU A 110 -4.51 -6.19 15.69
CA GLU A 110 -4.46 -7.64 15.85
C GLU A 110 -4.22 -8.35 14.50
N LEU A 111 -4.90 -7.93 13.43
CA LEU A 111 -4.68 -8.48 12.09
C LEU A 111 -3.24 -8.23 11.61
N ASP A 112 -2.73 -7.02 11.82
CA ASP A 112 -1.36 -6.61 11.54
C ASP A 112 -0.33 -7.52 12.26
N ARG A 113 -0.47 -7.64 13.58
CA ARG A 113 0.39 -8.54 14.37
C ARG A 113 0.31 -9.99 13.89
N ARG A 114 -0.89 -10.49 13.58
CA ARG A 114 -1.11 -11.86 13.14
C ARG A 114 -0.50 -12.14 11.77
N VAL A 115 -0.61 -11.22 10.81
CA VAL A 115 -0.05 -11.44 9.47
C VAL A 115 1.48 -11.58 9.53
N HIS A 116 2.17 -10.74 10.32
CA HIS A 116 3.61 -10.88 10.58
C HIS A 116 3.96 -12.23 11.23
N GLN A 117 3.16 -12.70 12.20
CA GLN A 117 3.34 -14.03 12.79
C GLN A 117 3.17 -15.15 11.76
N ARG A 118 2.24 -15.02 10.81
CA ARG A 118 2.03 -16.01 9.76
C ARG A 118 3.18 -16.06 8.76
N PHE A 119 3.77 -14.92 8.42
CA PHE A 119 5.02 -14.87 7.64
C PHE A 119 6.14 -15.64 8.36
N ASN A 120 6.34 -15.41 9.65
CA ASN A 120 7.33 -16.17 10.44
C ASN A 120 7.04 -17.67 10.47
N GLN A 121 5.79 -18.07 10.70
CA GLN A 121 5.40 -19.48 10.72
C GLN A 121 5.55 -20.16 9.36
N LEU A 122 5.39 -19.42 8.25
CA LEU A 122 5.67 -19.93 6.92
C LEU A 122 7.17 -20.15 6.76
N ALA A 123 8.01 -19.19 7.16
CA ALA A 123 9.46 -19.33 7.14
C ALA A 123 9.96 -20.51 8.00
N ASP A 124 9.38 -20.73 9.19
CA ASP A 124 9.69 -21.89 10.02
C ASP A 124 9.32 -23.21 9.34
N ALA A 125 8.15 -23.25 8.69
CA ALA A 125 7.64 -24.45 8.03
C ALA A 125 8.48 -24.86 6.81
N VAL A 126 9.14 -23.92 6.14
CA VAL A 126 10.04 -24.23 5.02
C VAL A 126 11.18 -25.16 5.47
N LYS A 127 11.66 -25.04 6.71
CA LYS A 127 12.77 -25.85 7.23
C LYS A 127 12.40 -27.30 7.56
N ALA A 128 11.14 -27.54 7.89
CA ALA A 128 10.68 -28.79 8.50
C ALA A 128 9.54 -29.48 7.74
N GLY A 129 8.95 -28.82 6.75
CA GLY A 129 7.73 -29.24 6.08
C GLY A 129 7.89 -29.56 4.60
N THR A 130 6.79 -30.01 4.01
CA THR A 130 6.71 -30.26 2.57
C THR A 130 6.33 -28.99 1.80
N ARG A 131 6.54 -29.00 0.48
CA ARG A 131 6.07 -27.92 -0.41
C ARG A 131 4.57 -27.67 -0.24
N ASP A 132 3.77 -28.73 -0.08
CA ASP A 132 2.32 -28.63 0.12
C ASP A 132 1.96 -27.93 1.43
N ASP A 133 2.73 -28.16 2.49
CA ASP A 133 2.53 -27.46 3.78
C ASP A 133 2.84 -25.97 3.65
N VAL A 134 3.87 -25.60 2.89
CA VAL A 134 4.20 -24.21 2.60
C VAL A 134 3.08 -23.54 1.80
N VAL A 135 2.53 -24.21 0.78
CA VAL A 135 1.40 -23.70 -0.02
C VAL A 135 0.14 -23.51 0.84
N LYS A 136 -0.20 -24.47 1.71
CA LYS A 136 -1.34 -24.33 2.64
C LYS A 136 -1.17 -23.13 3.57
N ARG A 137 0.05 -22.91 4.08
CA ARG A 137 0.37 -21.77 4.95
C ARG A 137 0.33 -20.46 4.19
N LEU A 138 0.78 -20.44 2.93
CA LEU A 138 0.66 -19.27 2.05
C LEU A 138 -0.80 -18.90 1.81
N ALA A 139 -1.66 -19.89 1.54
CA ALA A 139 -3.10 -19.66 1.37
C ALA A 139 -3.72 -19.05 2.64
N ALA A 140 -3.44 -19.63 3.81
CA ALA A 140 -3.90 -19.10 5.10
C ALA A 140 -3.37 -17.68 5.37
N LEU A 141 -2.10 -17.40 5.04
CA LEU A 141 -1.48 -16.09 5.15
C LEU A 141 -2.21 -15.05 4.27
N THR A 142 -2.48 -15.36 3.01
CA THR A 142 -3.19 -14.43 2.11
C THR A 142 -4.63 -14.14 2.56
N GLY A 143 -5.24 -15.04 3.33
CA GLY A 143 -6.54 -14.79 3.96
C GLY A 143 -6.55 -13.54 4.86
N TYR A 144 -5.43 -13.24 5.55
CA TYR A 144 -5.33 -12.02 6.37
C TYR A 144 -5.31 -10.75 5.53
N CYS A 145 -4.70 -10.80 4.33
CA CYS A 145 -4.72 -9.68 3.39
C CYS A 145 -6.15 -9.38 2.95
N VAL A 146 -6.91 -10.43 2.62
CA VAL A 146 -8.32 -10.30 2.23
C VAL A 146 -9.14 -9.74 3.39
N THR A 147 -9.07 -10.33 4.58
CA THR A 147 -9.82 -9.86 5.76
C THR A 147 -9.54 -8.40 6.09
N CYS A 148 -8.28 -7.98 6.08
CA CYS A 148 -7.93 -6.59 6.38
C CYS A 148 -8.43 -5.64 5.27
N HIS A 149 -8.23 -5.99 3.99
CA HIS A 149 -8.59 -5.10 2.88
C HIS A 149 -10.10 -5.04 2.61
N ASP A 150 -10.85 -6.04 3.06
CA ASP A 150 -12.32 -6.08 3.03
C ASP A 150 -12.96 -5.35 4.22
N ALA A 151 -12.22 -5.21 5.33
CA ALA A 151 -12.70 -4.51 6.52
C ALA A 151 -12.28 -3.03 6.56
N TYR A 152 -11.10 -2.67 6.05
CA TYR A 152 -10.49 -1.37 6.27
C TYR A 152 -10.09 -0.64 5.00
N ARG A 153 -10.15 0.69 5.06
CA ARG A 153 -9.55 1.60 4.10
C ARG A 153 -8.72 2.66 4.82
N LEU A 154 -7.60 3.06 4.20
CA LEU A 154 -6.71 4.09 4.72
C LEU A 154 -6.90 5.39 3.93
N ASP A 155 -7.37 6.42 4.62
CA ASP A 155 -7.63 7.73 4.06
C ASP A 155 -6.69 8.77 4.66
N GLU A 156 -6.46 9.85 3.91
CA GLU A 156 -5.77 11.01 4.45
C GLU A 156 -6.75 11.86 5.26
N ALA A 157 -6.36 12.19 6.49
CA ALA A 157 -7.08 13.16 7.30
C ALA A 157 -7.06 14.52 6.59
N LYS A 158 -8.23 15.16 6.53
CA LYS A 158 -8.39 16.53 6.01
C LYS A 158 -7.86 17.56 7.00
#